data_AF-A0A2W4TDT4-F1
#
_entry.id   AF-A0A2W4TDT4-F1
#
_cell.length_a   1.000
_cell.length_b   1.000
_cell.length_c   1.000
_cell.angle_alpha   90.00
_cell.angle_beta   90.00
_cell.angle_gamma   90.00
#
_symmetry.space_group_name_H-M   'P 1'
#
loop_
_entity.id
_entity.type
_entity.pdbx_description
1 polymer ?
#
loop_
_entity_poly.entity_id
_entity_poly.type
_entity_poly.pdbx_seq_one_letter_code
_entity_poly.pdbx_strand_id
1 'polypeptide(L)'
;MIEEITVTARKREETALEVPLSVSAFSLEKIEEAALFDTSDIARMTPGFNMNEQGNYWAGRLYPQLFFRGMSVLNPVPKDQIGALFIDGVYYLGAPTSLNTFDVERVEVLKGPQNAYFGRNTFGGAINFIMRTPTGEQRTNVMTDVTHEGSYKASLGNEGTIIPDKLLYRVSVGKYHRAPQFTAQDGGKLGEQNSTNLALTLFATPTDRLKARPRVQFGEDEDGAPAAAYLPGVKYDTCGGNVPYSRYSESGERVTLYPSRFFCGEIPSIDTLGKSIVSRNTSLNSPMLAARGYPNMLRDIFVHKNFEPYLST
;
A
#
# COMPACT_ATOMS: atom_id res chain seq x y z
N MET A 1 -13.71 14.90 -27.80
CA MET A 1 -12.52 14.14 -28.25
C MET A 1 -12.07 13.30 -27.08
N ILE A 2 -11.68 12.04 -27.31
CA ILE A 2 -11.01 11.24 -26.28
C ILE A 2 -9.58 11.79 -26.18
N GLU A 3 -9.19 12.21 -25.00
CA GLU A 3 -7.83 12.66 -24.72
C GLU A 3 -6.85 11.51 -24.94
N GLU A 4 -5.81 11.73 -25.74
CA GLU A 4 -4.82 10.73 -26.08
C GLU A 4 -3.81 10.60 -24.93
N ILE A 5 -3.88 9.49 -24.20
CA ILE A 5 -3.00 9.26 -23.05
C ILE A 5 -1.74 8.52 -23.53
N THR A 6 -0.60 9.21 -23.50
CA THR A 6 0.72 8.62 -23.78
C THR A 6 1.19 7.79 -22.59
N VAL A 7 1.68 6.59 -22.88
CA VAL A 7 2.24 5.65 -21.89
C VAL A 7 3.62 5.17 -22.32
N THR A 8 4.46 4.78 -21.37
CA THR A 8 5.79 4.19 -21.61
C THR A 8 5.85 2.71 -21.21
N ALA A 9 4.71 2.03 -21.30
CA ALA A 9 4.50 0.64 -20.90
C ALA A 9 5.53 -0.35 -21.47
N ARG A 10 6.02 -0.12 -22.70
CA ARG A 10 7.02 -0.95 -23.39
C ARG A 10 8.37 -0.27 -23.55
N LYS A 11 8.70 0.68 -22.64
CA LYS A 11 9.90 1.52 -22.70
C LYS A 11 9.99 2.40 -23.97
N ARG A 12 8.85 2.61 -24.65
CA ARG A 12 8.67 3.56 -25.75
C ARG A 12 7.36 4.31 -25.54
N GLU A 13 7.32 5.56 -25.99
CA GLU A 13 6.11 6.37 -25.94
C GLU A 13 5.10 5.87 -26.98
N GLU A 14 3.91 5.53 -26.51
CA GLU A 14 2.81 5.00 -27.32
C GLU A 14 1.49 5.48 -26.73
N THR A 15 0.43 5.46 -27.54
CA THR A 15 -0.91 5.76 -27.06
C THR A 15 -1.46 4.58 -26.29
N ALA A 16 -2.22 4.83 -25.21
CA ALA A 16 -2.87 3.76 -24.45
C ALA A 16 -3.84 2.90 -25.29
N LEU A 17 -4.29 3.39 -26.45
CA LEU A 17 -5.15 2.66 -27.39
C LEU A 17 -4.38 1.68 -28.29
N GLU A 18 -3.13 2.00 -28.64
CA GLU A 18 -2.29 1.18 -29.52
C GLU A 18 -1.49 0.11 -28.77
N VAL A 19 -1.23 0.32 -27.48
CA VAL A 19 -0.51 -0.67 -26.69
C VAL A 19 -1.39 -1.91 -26.50
N PRO A 20 -0.94 -3.12 -26.90
CA PRO A 20 -1.70 -4.36 -26.75
C PRO A 20 -1.57 -4.93 -25.32
N LEU A 21 -1.70 -4.06 -24.31
CA LEU A 21 -1.60 -4.40 -22.89
C LEU A 21 -2.76 -3.77 -22.13
N SER A 22 -3.17 -4.40 -21.03
CA SER A 22 -4.17 -3.82 -20.14
C SER A 22 -3.51 -2.76 -19.26
N VAL A 23 -3.59 -1.50 -19.68
CA VAL A 23 -2.99 -0.35 -18.99
C VAL A 23 -4.09 0.58 -18.49
N SER A 24 -3.94 1.06 -17.26
CA SER A 24 -4.68 2.20 -16.74
C SER A 24 -3.67 3.33 -16.52
N ALA A 25 -3.90 4.49 -17.13
CA ALA A 25 -3.01 5.63 -17.03
C ALA A 25 -3.78 6.86 -16.53
N PHE A 26 -3.21 7.53 -15.53
CA PHE A 26 -3.76 8.71 -14.90
C PHE A 26 -2.84 9.88 -15.20
N SER A 27 -3.31 10.84 -15.99
CA SER A 27 -2.59 12.10 -16.21
C SER A 27 -2.63 12.95 -14.95
N LEU A 28 -1.77 13.95 -14.90
CA LEU A 28 -1.77 14.96 -13.87
C LEU A 28 -3.15 15.59 -13.67
N GLU A 29 -3.81 16.00 -14.74
CA GLU A 29 -5.11 16.68 -14.69
C GLU A 29 -6.13 15.77 -13.99
N LYS A 30 -6.12 14.47 -14.31
CA LYS A 30 -6.96 13.49 -13.61
C LYS A 30 -6.56 13.26 -12.16
N ILE A 31 -5.26 13.26 -11.86
CA ILE A 31 -4.76 13.15 -10.49
C ILE A 31 -5.23 14.34 -9.66
N GLU A 32 -5.19 15.55 -10.21
CA GLU A 32 -5.64 16.77 -9.57
C GLU A 32 -7.19 16.85 -9.47
N GLU A 33 -7.91 16.59 -10.55
CA GLU A 33 -9.39 16.62 -10.59
C GLU A 33 -10.03 15.56 -9.70
N ALA A 34 -9.50 14.34 -9.73
CA ALA A 34 -10.02 13.23 -8.92
C ALA A 34 -9.42 13.20 -7.51
N ALA A 35 -8.62 14.21 -7.14
CA ALA A 35 -8.05 14.35 -5.81
C ALA A 35 -7.26 13.08 -5.38
N LEU A 36 -6.45 12.52 -6.30
CA LEU A 36 -5.66 11.31 -6.07
C LEU A 36 -4.39 11.67 -5.29
N PHE A 37 -4.56 11.79 -3.98
CA PHE A 37 -3.53 12.30 -3.09
C PHE A 37 -2.57 11.23 -2.61
N ASP A 38 -2.98 9.97 -2.67
CA ASP A 38 -2.13 8.85 -2.39
C ASP A 38 -2.30 7.75 -3.43
N THR A 39 -1.53 6.69 -3.26
CA THR A 39 -1.48 5.58 -4.23
C THR A 39 -2.52 4.51 -3.93
N SER A 40 -3.19 4.59 -2.78
CA SER A 40 -4.44 3.88 -2.51
C SER A 40 -5.59 4.43 -3.37
N ASP A 41 -5.62 5.73 -3.64
CA ASP A 41 -6.63 6.35 -4.52
C ASP A 41 -6.48 5.87 -5.97
N ILE A 42 -5.23 5.76 -6.44
CA ILE A 42 -4.92 5.16 -7.75
C ILE A 42 -5.42 3.71 -7.80
N ALA A 43 -5.26 2.95 -6.71
CA ALA A 43 -5.78 1.60 -6.62
C ALA A 43 -7.31 1.57 -6.69
N ARG A 44 -8.02 2.45 -5.99
CA ARG A 44 -9.49 2.57 -6.04
C ARG A 44 -9.99 2.89 -7.45
N MET A 45 -9.24 3.68 -8.21
CA MET A 45 -9.59 4.05 -9.59
C MET A 45 -9.15 3.04 -10.66
N THR A 46 -8.45 1.97 -10.29
CA THR A 46 -7.94 0.99 -11.25
C THR A 46 -8.67 -0.35 -11.13
N PRO A 47 -9.57 -0.70 -12.07
CA PRO A 47 -10.25 -1.98 -12.06
C PRO A 47 -9.28 -3.17 -12.10
N GLY A 48 -9.48 -4.12 -11.20
CA GLY A 48 -8.67 -5.32 -11.08
C GLY A 48 -7.30 -5.08 -10.44
N PHE A 49 -7.06 -3.91 -9.84
CA PHE A 49 -5.91 -3.63 -8.99
C PHE A 49 -6.39 -3.24 -7.59
N ASN A 50 -5.70 -3.72 -6.56
CA ASN A 50 -5.90 -3.31 -5.19
C ASN A 50 -4.55 -3.31 -4.46
N MET A 51 -4.45 -2.55 -3.37
CA MET A 51 -3.22 -2.46 -2.58
C MET A 51 -3.56 -2.40 -1.10
N ASN A 52 -2.71 -3.05 -0.31
CA ASN A 52 -2.62 -2.83 1.13
C ASN A 52 -1.25 -2.22 1.44
N GLU A 53 -1.21 -0.99 1.94
CA GLU A 53 0.03 -0.25 2.20
C GLU A 53 0.89 -0.89 3.29
N GLN A 54 0.27 -1.45 4.34
CA GLN A 54 0.94 -2.10 5.47
C GLN A 54 0.78 -3.61 5.32
N GLY A 55 1.42 -4.16 4.28
CA GLY A 55 1.40 -5.58 3.97
C GLY A 55 1.80 -6.42 5.20
N ASN A 56 1.14 -7.58 5.36
CA ASN A 56 1.31 -8.47 6.52
C ASN A 56 1.08 -7.85 7.91
N TYR A 57 0.40 -6.71 8.02
CA TYR A 57 0.14 -6.08 9.31
C TYR A 57 1.42 -5.68 10.07
N TRP A 58 2.54 -5.52 9.34
CA TRP A 58 3.76 -4.97 9.92
C TRP A 58 3.62 -3.46 10.09
N ALA A 59 4.32 -2.92 11.08
CA ALA A 59 4.39 -1.48 11.26
C ALA A 59 5.18 -0.87 10.10
N GLY A 60 4.66 0.23 9.56
CA GLY A 60 5.27 0.93 8.43
C GLY A 60 4.84 0.40 7.06
N ARG A 61 5.04 1.25 6.06
CA ARG A 61 4.59 1.01 4.69
C ARG A 61 5.69 0.53 3.73
N LEU A 62 6.84 0.10 4.23
CA LEU A 62 7.99 -0.32 3.40
C LEU A 62 7.67 -1.48 2.44
N TYR A 63 6.73 -2.36 2.81
CA TYR A 63 6.37 -3.56 2.06
C TYR A 63 4.87 -3.60 1.74
N PRO A 64 4.39 -2.82 0.75
CA PRO A 64 3.00 -2.85 0.35
C PRO A 64 2.65 -4.21 -0.28
N GLN A 65 1.45 -4.72 0.00
CA GLN A 65 0.92 -5.89 -0.70
C GLN A 65 0.12 -5.44 -1.92
N LEU A 66 0.58 -5.83 -3.11
CA LEU A 66 -0.08 -5.52 -4.37
C LEU A 66 -0.95 -6.69 -4.83
N PHE A 67 -2.18 -6.38 -5.21
CA PHE A 67 -3.16 -7.34 -5.71
C PHE A 67 -3.49 -7.02 -7.16
N PHE A 68 -3.27 -7.97 -8.06
CA PHE A 68 -3.63 -7.86 -9.46
C PHE A 68 -4.57 -8.99 -9.84
N ARG A 69 -5.78 -8.65 -10.31
CA ARG A 69 -6.83 -9.60 -10.71
C ARG A 69 -7.12 -10.66 -9.64
N GLY A 70 -7.10 -10.25 -8.37
CA GLY A 70 -7.32 -11.13 -7.20
C GLY A 70 -6.13 -11.98 -6.78
N MET A 71 -5.00 -11.93 -7.50
CA MET A 71 -3.76 -12.60 -7.10
C MET A 71 -2.95 -11.71 -6.17
N SER A 72 -2.30 -12.29 -5.18
CA SER A 72 -1.23 -11.69 -4.38
C SER A 72 -0.36 -12.80 -3.77
N VAL A 73 0.71 -12.42 -3.08
CA VAL A 73 1.48 -13.35 -2.25
C VAL A 73 1.09 -13.25 -0.79
N LEU A 74 1.14 -14.38 -0.08
CA LEU A 74 0.85 -14.45 1.35
C LEU A 74 1.85 -13.68 2.21
N ASN A 75 3.09 -13.54 1.73
CA ASN A 75 4.14 -12.83 2.42
C ASN A 75 4.83 -11.86 1.43
N PRO A 76 4.35 -10.61 1.27
CA PRO A 76 4.84 -9.63 0.32
C PRO A 76 6.19 -9.02 0.70
N VAL A 77 7.18 -9.87 1.02
CA VAL A 77 8.57 -9.40 1.01
C VAL A 77 8.97 -9.05 -0.44
N PRO A 78 9.80 -8.01 -0.66
CA PRO A 78 10.07 -7.48 -2.00
C PRO A 78 10.50 -8.52 -3.04
N LYS A 79 11.26 -9.53 -2.61
CA LYS A 79 11.78 -10.59 -3.47
C LYS A 79 10.72 -11.57 -3.98
N ASP A 80 9.58 -11.67 -3.31
CA ASP A 80 8.54 -12.67 -3.56
C ASP A 80 7.23 -12.04 -4.05
N GLN A 81 7.18 -10.72 -4.27
CA GLN A 81 5.97 -10.05 -4.75
C GLN A 81 5.60 -10.44 -6.19
N ILE A 82 4.30 -10.46 -6.49
CA ILE A 82 3.82 -10.67 -7.86
C ILE A 82 3.80 -9.39 -8.70
N GLY A 83 3.84 -8.22 -8.06
CA GLY A 83 3.90 -6.92 -8.74
C GLY A 83 4.98 -6.04 -8.13
N ALA A 84 5.38 -5.02 -8.85
CA ALA A 84 6.41 -4.09 -8.41
C ALA A 84 6.09 -2.65 -8.79
N LEU A 85 6.75 -1.74 -8.08
CA LEU A 85 6.64 -0.29 -8.25
C LEU A 85 7.89 0.22 -8.93
N PHE A 86 7.72 1.23 -9.78
CA PHE A 86 8.79 1.84 -10.55
C PHE A 86 8.64 3.35 -10.54
N ILE A 87 9.76 4.06 -10.54
CA ILE A 87 9.84 5.49 -10.79
C ILE A 87 10.64 5.66 -12.06
N ASP A 88 10.04 6.26 -13.09
CA ASP A 88 10.64 6.43 -14.41
C ASP A 88 11.22 5.12 -14.97
N GLY A 89 10.55 4.00 -14.67
CA GLY A 89 10.95 2.67 -15.10
C GLY A 89 12.08 2.01 -14.29
N VAL A 90 12.58 2.65 -13.23
CA VAL A 90 13.56 2.10 -12.28
C VAL A 90 12.84 1.51 -11.08
N TYR A 91 13.23 0.30 -10.67
CA TYR A 91 12.58 -0.39 -9.55
C TYR A 91 12.65 0.44 -8.26
N TYR A 92 11.51 0.60 -7.61
CA TYR A 92 11.37 1.35 -6.36
C TYR A 92 11.03 0.40 -5.22
N LEU A 93 11.83 0.47 -4.15
CA LEU A 93 11.60 -0.25 -2.91
C LEU A 93 11.02 0.72 -1.88
N GLY A 94 9.75 0.55 -1.54
CA GLY A 94 9.03 1.41 -0.60
C GLY A 94 7.54 1.38 -0.86
N ALA A 95 6.77 2.07 -0.03
CA ALA A 95 5.37 2.29 -0.34
C ALA A 95 5.21 3.38 -1.39
N PRO A 96 4.26 3.22 -2.32
CA PRO A 96 3.98 4.26 -3.27
C PRO A 96 3.27 5.45 -2.59
N THR A 97 2.62 5.27 -1.44
CA THR A 97 2.05 6.36 -0.62
C THR A 97 3.08 7.26 0.04
N SER A 98 4.33 6.79 0.10
CA SER A 98 5.47 7.61 0.50
C SER A 98 5.86 8.61 -0.58
N LEU A 99 5.40 8.45 -1.82
CA LEU A 99 5.71 9.37 -2.92
C LEU A 99 4.78 10.59 -2.89
N ASN A 100 5.36 11.77 -3.08
CA ASN A 100 4.57 12.97 -3.28
C ASN A 100 3.93 12.94 -4.69
N THR A 101 2.65 12.56 -4.76
CA THR A 101 1.88 12.52 -6.03
C THR A 101 1.87 13.86 -6.77
N PHE A 102 2.12 14.97 -6.08
CA PHE A 102 2.24 16.30 -6.67
C PHE A 102 3.42 16.47 -7.65
N ASP A 103 4.46 15.65 -7.51
CA ASP A 103 5.63 15.66 -8.42
C ASP A 103 5.49 14.65 -9.57
N VAL A 104 4.37 13.91 -9.60
CA VAL A 104 4.09 12.90 -10.59
C VAL A 104 3.38 13.54 -11.78
N GLU A 105 3.88 13.27 -12.98
CA GLU A 105 3.28 13.70 -14.25
C GLU A 105 2.15 12.76 -14.64
N ARG A 106 2.37 11.45 -14.47
CA ARG A 106 1.37 10.42 -14.68
C ARG A 106 1.71 9.14 -13.94
N VAL A 107 0.69 8.32 -13.70
CA VAL A 107 0.86 6.96 -13.18
C VAL A 107 0.33 5.95 -14.16
N GLU A 108 1.15 4.96 -14.49
CA GLU A 108 0.80 3.86 -15.39
C GLU A 108 0.69 2.56 -14.60
N VAL A 109 -0.50 1.97 -14.55
CA VAL A 109 -0.75 0.67 -13.93
C VAL A 109 -0.91 -0.38 -15.02
N LEU A 110 0.11 -1.22 -15.17
CA LEU A 110 0.16 -2.33 -16.11
C LEU A 110 -0.37 -3.60 -15.43
N LYS A 111 -1.41 -4.20 -16.00
CA LYS A 111 -2.07 -5.39 -15.44
C LYS A 111 -1.70 -6.63 -16.25
N GLY A 112 -1.23 -7.67 -15.55
CA GLY A 112 -0.74 -8.92 -16.13
C GLY A 112 0.79 -8.95 -16.27
N PRO A 113 1.36 -10.03 -16.83
CA PRO A 113 2.80 -10.26 -16.80
C PRO A 113 3.62 -9.16 -17.51
N GLN A 114 4.57 -8.54 -16.79
CA GLN A 114 5.46 -7.48 -17.30
C GLN A 114 6.96 -7.82 -17.23
N ASN A 115 7.31 -9.09 -17.04
CA ASN A 115 8.69 -9.53 -16.80
C ASN A 115 9.67 -9.10 -17.91
N ALA A 116 9.21 -8.99 -19.15
CA ALA A 116 10.05 -8.62 -20.29
C ALA A 116 10.63 -7.20 -20.20
N TYR A 117 9.88 -6.26 -19.61
CA TYR A 117 10.29 -4.84 -19.53
C TYR A 117 10.64 -4.39 -18.11
N PHE A 118 10.11 -5.08 -17.09
CA PHE A 118 10.20 -4.67 -15.69
C PHE A 118 10.85 -5.73 -14.78
N GLY A 119 11.20 -6.90 -15.31
CA GLY A 119 11.99 -7.91 -14.62
C GLY A 119 11.23 -8.86 -13.69
N ARG A 120 12.01 -9.67 -12.95
CA ARG A 120 11.55 -10.65 -11.95
C ARG A 120 10.75 -9.90 -10.86
N ASN A 121 9.50 -10.32 -10.62
CA ASN A 121 8.51 -9.75 -9.66
C ASN A 121 7.43 -8.85 -10.28
N THR A 122 7.13 -9.02 -11.57
CA THR A 122 6.03 -8.30 -12.24
C THR A 122 5.05 -9.22 -12.97
N PHE A 123 4.86 -10.44 -12.46
CA PHE A 123 3.95 -11.42 -13.04
C PHE A 123 2.46 -10.98 -12.99
N GLY A 124 2.05 -10.40 -11.87
CA GLY A 124 0.72 -9.82 -11.68
C GLY A 124 0.57 -8.46 -12.36
N GLY A 125 1.64 -7.66 -12.40
CA GLY A 125 1.62 -6.32 -12.97
C GLY A 125 2.80 -5.46 -12.56
N ALA A 126 2.78 -4.21 -13.00
CA ALA A 126 3.74 -3.18 -12.62
C ALA A 126 3.02 -1.84 -12.48
N ILE A 127 3.46 -1.00 -11.55
CA ILE A 127 3.00 0.40 -11.44
C ILE A 127 4.21 1.28 -11.66
N ASN A 128 4.11 2.21 -12.61
CA ASN A 128 5.19 3.11 -12.98
C ASN A 128 4.75 4.55 -12.76
N PHE A 129 5.45 5.25 -11.86
CA PHE A 129 5.28 6.67 -11.60
C PHE A 129 6.24 7.42 -12.51
N ILE A 130 5.69 8.24 -13.40
CA ILE A 130 6.50 9.10 -14.27
C ILE A 130 6.58 10.46 -13.62
N MET A 131 7.79 10.90 -13.31
CA MET A 131 8.03 12.17 -12.61
C MET A 131 8.01 13.32 -13.60
N ARG A 132 7.49 14.48 -13.15
CA ARG A 132 7.41 15.71 -13.93
C ARG A 132 8.77 16.14 -14.47
N THR A 133 8.82 16.43 -15.77
CA THR A 133 9.97 17.07 -16.40
C THR A 133 9.73 18.59 -16.46
N PRO A 134 10.68 19.44 -16.01
CA PRO A 134 10.51 20.88 -16.10
C PRO A 134 10.38 21.34 -17.56
N THR A 135 9.47 22.30 -17.79
CA THR A 135 9.14 22.79 -19.14
C THR A 135 9.90 24.05 -19.56
N GLY A 136 10.50 24.75 -18.59
CA GLY A 136 11.32 25.96 -18.78
C GLY A 136 10.60 27.26 -18.43
N GLU A 137 9.27 27.26 -18.40
CA GLU A 137 8.50 28.35 -17.84
C GLU A 137 8.66 28.39 -16.31
N GLN A 138 8.78 29.59 -15.76
CA GLN A 138 8.79 29.74 -14.30
C GLN A 138 7.39 29.44 -13.76
N ARG A 139 7.28 28.37 -12.96
CA ARG A 139 6.01 27.96 -12.37
C ARG A 139 6.20 27.61 -10.90
N THR A 140 5.26 28.07 -10.08
CA THR A 140 5.17 27.68 -8.67
C THR A 140 3.77 27.18 -8.42
N ASN A 141 3.65 25.99 -7.86
CA ASN A 141 2.39 25.38 -7.50
C ASN A 141 2.41 25.07 -6.00
N VAL A 142 1.30 25.37 -5.32
CA VAL A 142 1.09 25.03 -3.90
C VAL A 142 -0.21 24.25 -3.81
N MET A 143 -0.20 23.16 -3.07
CA MET A 143 -1.37 22.37 -2.75
C MET A 143 -1.42 22.14 -1.25
N THR A 144 -2.59 22.35 -0.67
CA THR A 144 -2.84 22.09 0.74
C THR A 144 -4.20 21.45 0.90
N ASP A 145 -4.24 20.34 1.62
CA ASP A 145 -5.46 19.60 1.90
C ASP A 145 -5.57 19.40 3.42
N VAL A 146 -6.78 19.54 3.94
CA VAL A 146 -7.10 19.31 5.34
C VAL A 146 -8.41 18.53 5.42
N THR A 147 -8.48 17.55 6.32
CA THR A 147 -9.69 16.74 6.53
C THR A 147 -10.28 17.02 7.90
N HIS A 148 -11.57 16.71 8.06
CA HIS A 148 -12.27 16.86 9.35
C HIS A 148 -11.64 16.00 10.46
N GLU A 149 -11.06 14.85 10.10
CA GLU A 149 -10.38 13.91 10.99
C GLU A 149 -8.99 14.40 11.44
N GLY A 150 -8.53 15.55 10.93
CA GLY A 150 -7.24 16.14 11.28
C GLY A 150 -6.06 15.67 10.41
N SER A 151 -6.32 14.95 9.32
CA SER A 151 -5.29 14.66 8.33
C SER A 151 -4.98 15.93 7.53
N TYR A 152 -3.73 16.10 7.12
CA TYR A 152 -3.34 17.20 6.25
C TYR A 152 -2.24 16.83 5.27
N LYS A 153 -2.23 17.51 4.13
CA LYS A 153 -1.18 17.44 3.12
C LYS A 153 -0.78 18.85 2.74
N ALA A 154 0.51 19.07 2.54
CA ALA A 154 1.05 20.31 2.01
C ALA A 154 2.16 19.98 1.02
N SER A 155 2.01 20.44 -0.21
CA SER A 155 2.98 20.27 -1.28
C SER A 155 3.31 21.61 -1.91
N LEU A 156 4.59 21.81 -2.20
CA LEU A 156 5.10 22.95 -2.95
C LEU A 156 5.98 22.42 -4.08
N GLY A 157 5.78 22.94 -5.27
CA GLY A 157 6.63 22.67 -6.41
C GLY A 157 7.02 23.99 -7.07
N ASN A 158 8.26 24.06 -7.50
CA ASN A 158 8.78 25.20 -8.22
C ASN A 158 9.68 24.68 -9.36
N GLU A 159 9.49 25.23 -10.54
CA GLU A 159 10.33 24.93 -11.70
C GLU A 159 10.63 26.18 -12.48
N GLY A 160 11.71 26.13 -13.25
CA GLY A 160 12.10 27.20 -14.13
C GLY A 160 13.39 26.91 -14.87
N THR A 161 13.96 27.98 -15.40
CA THR A 161 15.16 27.95 -16.24
C THR A 161 16.36 28.47 -15.45
N ILE A 162 17.44 27.70 -15.40
CA ILE A 162 18.75 28.16 -14.91
C ILE A 162 19.56 28.76 -16.06
N ILE A 163 19.65 28.03 -17.19
CA ILE A 163 20.30 28.48 -18.42
C ILE A 163 19.28 28.30 -19.55
N PRO A 164 18.90 29.38 -20.27
CA PRO A 164 17.98 29.31 -21.39
C PRO A 164 18.34 28.18 -22.36
N ASP A 165 17.35 27.38 -22.72
CA ASP A 165 17.42 26.26 -23.67
C ASP A 165 18.42 25.13 -23.34
N LYS A 166 19.06 25.18 -22.16
CA LYS A 166 20.16 24.26 -21.80
C LYS A 166 20.03 23.61 -20.45
N LEU A 167 19.51 24.32 -19.45
CA LEU A 167 19.44 23.80 -18.09
C LEU A 167 18.20 24.31 -17.37
N LEU A 168 17.30 23.38 -17.08
CA LEU A 168 16.08 23.61 -16.34
C LEU A 168 16.17 22.92 -14.97
N TYR A 169 15.38 23.41 -14.02
CA TYR A 169 15.27 22.82 -12.70
C TYR A 169 13.82 22.64 -12.29
N ARG A 170 13.63 21.68 -11.39
CA ARG A 170 12.41 21.49 -10.63
C ARG A 170 12.74 21.05 -9.22
N VAL A 171 12.13 21.70 -8.24
CA VAL A 171 12.15 21.32 -6.84
C VAL A 171 10.73 21.02 -6.40
N SER A 172 10.53 19.93 -5.69
CA SER A 172 9.26 19.62 -5.04
C SER A 172 9.50 19.22 -3.59
N VAL A 173 8.65 19.74 -2.70
CA VAL A 173 8.61 19.36 -1.29
C VAL A 173 7.19 18.97 -0.93
N GLY A 174 7.06 18.00 -0.03
CA GLY A 174 5.77 17.52 0.45
C GLY A 174 5.83 17.13 1.90
N LYS A 175 4.79 17.48 2.65
CA LYS A 175 4.50 16.96 3.99
C LYS A 175 3.11 16.35 3.95
N TYR A 176 2.99 15.15 4.50
CA TYR A 176 1.73 14.45 4.64
C TYR A 176 1.63 13.94 6.08
N HIS A 177 0.47 14.16 6.68
CA HIS A 177 0.08 13.62 7.96
C HIS A 177 -1.31 13.01 7.82
N ARG A 178 -1.42 11.74 8.16
CA ARG A 178 -2.70 11.05 8.29
C ARG A 178 -3.02 10.92 9.77
N ALA A 179 -4.15 11.46 10.17
CA ALA A 179 -4.66 11.25 11.51
C ALA A 179 -4.95 9.74 11.75
N PRO A 180 -4.80 9.27 12.98
CA PRO A 180 -5.09 7.88 13.32
C PRO A 180 -6.56 7.54 13.08
N GLN A 181 -6.81 6.39 12.46
CA GLN A 181 -8.17 5.85 12.28
C GLN A 181 -8.78 5.43 13.61
N PHE A 182 -7.96 4.90 14.52
CA PHE A 182 -8.41 4.43 15.82
C PHE A 182 -7.42 4.78 16.94
N THR A 183 -7.96 4.87 18.16
CA THR A 183 -7.15 4.92 19.38
C THR A 183 -7.34 3.61 20.13
N ALA A 184 -6.23 2.93 20.41
CA ALA A 184 -6.20 1.72 21.20
C ALA A 184 -6.49 2.01 22.68
N GLN A 185 -6.90 0.98 23.42
CA GLN A 185 -7.22 1.09 24.86
C GLN A 185 -6.03 1.56 25.71
N ASP A 186 -4.79 1.31 25.28
CA ASP A 186 -3.57 1.80 25.92
C ASP A 186 -3.21 3.24 25.51
N GLY A 187 -4.07 3.92 24.75
CA GLY A 187 -3.85 5.25 24.21
C GLY A 187 -3.04 5.27 22.90
N GLY A 188 -2.58 4.12 22.41
CA GLY A 188 -1.82 4.02 21.16
C GLY A 188 -2.64 4.47 19.94
N LYS A 189 -1.99 5.16 19.00
CA LYS A 189 -2.61 5.63 17.76
C LYS A 189 -2.42 4.59 16.66
N LEU A 190 -3.52 4.19 16.01
CA LEU A 190 -3.50 3.16 14.97
C LEU A 190 -3.79 3.77 13.60
N GLY A 191 -2.89 3.46 12.66
CA GLY A 191 -2.88 3.83 11.26
C GLY A 191 -2.55 5.30 10.97
N GLU A 192 -2.05 6.02 11.98
CA GLU A 192 -1.36 7.29 11.81
C GLU A 192 -0.16 7.12 10.89
N GLN A 193 0.06 8.10 10.00
CA GLN A 193 1.15 8.10 9.04
C GLN A 193 1.73 9.50 8.94
N ASN A 194 3.05 9.61 8.81
CA ASN A 194 3.72 10.85 8.51
C ASN A 194 4.73 10.61 7.40
N SER A 195 4.72 11.48 6.39
CA SER A 195 5.69 11.43 5.30
C SER A 195 6.23 12.83 5.02
N THR A 196 7.54 12.93 4.85
CA THR A 196 8.23 14.13 4.39
C THR A 196 9.00 13.79 3.13
N ASN A 197 8.89 14.60 2.08
CA ASN A 197 9.51 14.35 0.80
C ASN A 197 10.17 15.63 0.27
N LEU A 198 11.33 15.45 -0.37
CA LEU A 198 12.03 16.44 -1.16
C LEU A 198 12.53 15.77 -2.44
N ALA A 199 12.28 16.38 -3.58
CA ALA A 199 12.91 15.99 -4.83
C ALA A 199 13.50 17.20 -5.57
N LEU A 200 14.66 16.97 -6.17
CA LEU A 200 15.33 17.90 -7.07
C LEU A 200 15.54 17.18 -8.40
N THR A 201 15.07 17.80 -9.48
CA THR A 201 15.28 17.34 -10.85
C THR A 201 15.96 18.45 -11.63
N LEU A 202 17.00 18.10 -12.38
CA LEU A 202 17.55 18.97 -13.42
C LEU A 202 17.23 18.35 -14.77
N PHE A 203 17.02 19.19 -15.77
CA PHE A 203 16.92 18.75 -17.15
C PHE A 203 17.93 19.54 -17.98
N ALA A 204 18.93 18.83 -18.50
CA ALA A 204 20.03 19.41 -19.25
C ALA A 204 19.99 18.95 -20.71
N THR A 205 20.21 19.91 -21.60
CA THR A 205 20.39 19.73 -23.05
C THR A 205 21.77 20.26 -23.45
N PRO A 206 22.87 19.54 -23.14
CA PRO A 206 24.23 20.03 -23.43
C PRO A 206 24.49 20.19 -24.93
N THR A 207 23.84 19.37 -25.76
CA THR A 207 23.86 19.42 -27.23
C THR A 207 22.47 19.07 -27.77
N ASP A 208 22.21 19.35 -29.04
CA ASP A 208 20.91 19.04 -29.70
C ASP A 208 20.57 17.55 -29.73
N ARG A 209 21.55 16.67 -29.47
CA ARG A 209 21.41 15.21 -29.52
C ARG A 209 21.45 14.54 -28.16
N LEU A 210 21.77 15.27 -27.10
CA LEU A 210 21.92 14.73 -25.75
C LEU A 210 20.97 15.42 -24.79
N LYS A 211 20.07 14.64 -24.19
CA LYS A 211 19.20 15.06 -23.09
C LYS A 211 19.58 14.25 -21.86
N ALA A 212 19.73 14.92 -20.72
CA ALA A 212 20.03 14.30 -19.44
C ALA A 212 19.09 14.82 -18.36
N ARG A 213 18.49 13.90 -17.59
CA ARG A 213 17.57 14.24 -16.49
C ARG A 213 18.03 13.61 -15.17
N PRO A 214 19.04 14.17 -14.49
CA PRO A 214 19.41 13.70 -13.15
C PRO A 214 18.33 14.13 -12.14
N ARG A 215 17.94 13.20 -11.27
CA ARG A 215 16.98 13.41 -10.20
C ARG A 215 17.50 12.81 -8.89
N VAL A 216 17.33 13.55 -7.80
CA VAL A 216 17.62 13.09 -6.45
C VAL A 216 16.36 13.28 -5.61
N GLN A 217 16.02 12.28 -4.82
CA GLN A 217 14.87 12.31 -3.93
C GLN A 217 15.28 11.85 -2.53
N PHE A 218 14.78 12.57 -1.53
CA PHE A 218 14.85 12.21 -0.12
C PHE A 218 13.42 12.09 0.41
N GLY A 219 13.18 11.03 1.17
CA GLY A 219 11.88 10.76 1.77
C GLY A 219 12.08 10.12 3.14
N GLU A 220 11.26 10.52 4.10
CA GLU A 220 11.22 9.95 5.45
C GLU A 220 9.77 9.67 5.81
N ASP A 221 9.51 8.43 6.24
CA ASP A 221 8.20 7.96 6.68
C ASP A 221 8.27 7.54 8.15
N GLU A 222 7.39 8.12 8.95
CA GLU A 222 7.19 7.79 10.36
C GLU A 222 5.74 7.32 10.54
N ASP A 223 5.58 6.00 10.53
CA ASP A 223 4.27 5.37 10.55
C ASP A 223 3.98 4.73 11.91
N GLY A 224 2.75 4.91 12.39
CA GLY A 224 2.23 4.21 13.54
C GLY A 224 1.93 2.73 13.26
N ALA A 225 1.43 2.03 14.27
CA ALA A 225 0.96 0.65 14.10
C ALA A 225 -0.24 0.61 13.13
N PRO A 226 -0.39 -0.41 12.28
CA PRO A 226 -1.50 -0.47 11.33
C PRO A 226 -2.85 -0.50 12.05
N ALA A 227 -3.83 0.19 11.47
CA ALA A 227 -5.25 0.08 11.82
C ALA A 227 -5.85 -1.18 11.19
N ALA A 228 -5.30 -2.35 11.49
CA ALA A 228 -5.70 -3.61 10.86
C ALA A 228 -5.78 -4.74 11.88
N ALA A 229 -6.81 -5.58 11.73
CA ALA A 229 -7.02 -6.77 12.54
C ALA A 229 -6.75 -8.02 11.70
N TYR A 230 -5.92 -8.92 12.22
CA TYR A 230 -5.72 -10.24 11.62
C TYR A 230 -6.68 -11.23 12.25
N LEU A 231 -7.64 -11.71 11.46
CA LEU A 231 -8.50 -12.83 11.83
C LEU A 231 -7.99 -14.10 11.12
N PRO A 232 -7.22 -14.96 11.80
CA PRO A 232 -6.81 -16.23 11.21
C PRO A 232 -8.01 -17.12 10.87
N GLY A 233 -7.98 -17.73 9.67
CA GLY A 233 -8.94 -18.71 9.15
C GLY A 233 -8.18 -19.88 8.52
N VAL A 234 -8.52 -21.14 8.79
CA VAL A 234 -8.01 -22.26 7.97
C VAL A 234 -8.93 -22.41 6.77
N LYS A 235 -8.37 -22.29 5.56
CA LYS A 235 -9.09 -22.40 4.28
C LYS A 235 -9.81 -23.75 4.06
N TYR A 236 -9.64 -24.72 4.96
CA TYR A 236 -10.17 -26.09 4.84
C TYR A 236 -10.74 -26.67 6.14
N ASP A 237 -10.95 -25.86 7.19
CA ASP A 237 -11.64 -26.36 8.38
C ASP A 237 -13.14 -26.18 8.18
N THR A 238 -13.85 -27.30 8.01
CA THR A 238 -15.30 -27.36 7.77
C THR A 238 -16.14 -27.07 9.01
N CYS A 239 -15.55 -26.50 10.07
CA CYS A 239 -16.17 -26.40 11.38
C CYS A 239 -16.59 -27.76 11.96
N GLY A 240 -16.07 -28.85 11.40
CA GLY A 240 -16.30 -30.22 11.83
C GLY A 240 -15.33 -30.67 12.94
N GLY A 241 -14.44 -29.78 13.42
CA GLY A 241 -13.57 -30.03 14.58
C GLY A 241 -12.49 -31.10 14.36
N ASN A 242 -12.22 -31.50 13.12
CA ASN A 242 -11.33 -32.62 12.81
C ASN A 242 -10.27 -32.25 11.78
N VAL A 243 -9.22 -31.57 12.23
CA VAL A 243 -7.90 -31.68 11.57
C VAL A 243 -6.82 -31.76 12.63
N PRO A 244 -6.30 -32.97 12.96
CA PRO A 244 -5.11 -33.08 13.79
C PRO A 244 -3.89 -32.72 12.93
N TYR A 245 -3.45 -31.46 12.99
CA TYR A 245 -2.17 -31.07 12.42
C TYR A 245 -1.06 -31.56 13.36
N SER A 246 -0.46 -32.72 13.08
CA SER A 246 0.70 -33.19 13.84
C SER A 246 2.00 -32.74 13.17
N ARG A 247 2.80 -31.91 13.85
CA ARG A 247 4.22 -31.69 13.50
C ARG A 247 5.10 -32.59 14.35
N TYR A 248 6.35 -32.77 13.93
CA TYR A 248 7.38 -33.32 14.80
C TYR A 248 8.19 -32.16 15.40
N SER A 249 8.55 -32.25 16.68
CA SER A 249 9.51 -31.33 17.31
C SER A 249 10.89 -31.47 16.67
N GLU A 250 11.80 -30.53 16.92
CA GLU A 250 13.21 -30.67 16.52
C GLU A 250 13.88 -31.92 17.13
N SER A 251 13.34 -32.43 18.24
CA SER A 251 13.74 -33.70 18.87
C SER A 251 13.03 -34.94 18.31
N GLY A 252 12.17 -34.80 17.29
CA GLY A 252 11.50 -35.92 16.62
C GLY A 252 10.25 -36.45 17.32
N GLU A 253 9.72 -35.78 18.34
CA GLU A 253 8.47 -36.16 18.99
C GLU A 253 7.26 -35.64 18.22
N ARG A 254 6.21 -36.46 18.09
CA ARG A 254 4.97 -36.08 17.42
C ARG A 254 4.16 -35.13 18.31
N VAL A 255 4.06 -33.86 17.92
CA VAL A 255 3.28 -32.82 18.59
C VAL A 255 1.97 -32.61 17.85
N THR A 256 0.86 -32.97 18.49
CA THR A 256 -0.49 -32.64 18.01
C THR A 256 -0.80 -31.18 18.31
N LEU A 257 -0.96 -30.37 17.26
CA LEU A 257 -1.40 -28.99 17.39
C LEU A 257 -2.94 -28.97 17.35
N TYR A 258 -3.57 -28.59 18.44
CA TYR A 258 -4.99 -28.25 18.44
C TYR A 258 -5.16 -26.91 17.72
N PRO A 259 -6.10 -26.79 16.77
CA PRO A 259 -6.41 -25.50 16.16
C PRO A 259 -6.94 -24.57 17.25
N SER A 260 -6.08 -23.70 17.75
CA SER A 260 -6.48 -22.52 18.49
C SER A 260 -6.39 -21.37 17.50
N ARG A 261 -7.43 -20.52 17.46
CA ARG A 261 -7.57 -19.28 16.64
C ARG A 261 -8.35 -19.39 15.33
N PHE A 262 -9.53 -20.02 15.28
CA PHE A 262 -10.40 -19.91 14.10
C PHE A 262 -11.84 -19.58 14.48
N PHE A 263 -12.49 -18.75 13.67
CA PHE A 263 -13.93 -18.52 13.72
C PHE A 263 -14.63 -19.46 12.73
N CYS A 264 -15.76 -19.99 13.17
CA CYS A 264 -16.54 -20.95 12.42
C CYS A 264 -17.97 -20.45 12.24
N GLY A 265 -18.39 -20.24 11.00
CA GLY A 265 -19.68 -19.63 10.66
C GLY A 265 -19.54 -18.20 10.12
N GLU A 266 -20.59 -17.39 10.27
CA GLU A 266 -20.60 -15.99 9.85
C GLU A 266 -19.58 -15.19 10.67
N ILE A 267 -18.69 -14.46 9.98
CA ILE A 267 -17.73 -13.58 10.65
C ILE A 267 -18.55 -12.52 11.40
N PRO A 268 -18.43 -12.40 12.73
CA PRO A 268 -19.23 -11.43 13.48
C PRO A 268 -19.00 -10.01 12.92
N SER A 269 -20.08 -9.28 12.66
CA SER A 269 -20.00 -7.86 12.30
C SER A 269 -19.38 -7.07 13.45
N ILE A 270 -18.75 -5.93 13.15
CA ILE A 270 -18.13 -5.06 14.18
C ILE A 270 -19.13 -4.71 15.29
N ASP A 271 -20.41 -4.61 14.94
CA ASP A 271 -21.51 -4.29 15.86
C ASP A 271 -21.77 -5.42 16.87
N THR A 272 -21.53 -6.67 16.47
CA THR A 272 -21.64 -7.86 17.34
C THR A 272 -20.41 -8.11 18.21
N LEU A 273 -19.29 -7.43 17.90
CA LEU A 273 -18.02 -7.55 18.64
C LEU A 273 -17.94 -6.58 19.84
N GLY A 274 -18.90 -5.67 19.99
CA GLY A 274 -18.93 -4.68 21.08
C GLY A 274 -17.95 -3.52 20.88
N LYS A 275 -18.24 -2.38 21.50
CA LYS A 275 -17.60 -1.07 21.23
C LYS A 275 -16.11 -0.94 21.60
N SER A 276 -15.45 -2.00 22.07
CA SER A 276 -14.15 -1.92 22.74
C SER A 276 -13.01 -2.74 22.08
N ILE A 277 -13.24 -3.36 20.92
CA ILE A 277 -12.29 -4.31 20.28
C ILE A 277 -11.38 -3.63 19.23
N VAL A 278 -10.81 -2.47 19.57
CA VAL A 278 -9.65 -1.97 18.82
C VAL A 278 -8.51 -1.77 19.81
N SER A 279 -7.69 -2.81 19.95
CA SER A 279 -6.50 -2.85 20.78
C SER A 279 -5.50 -3.80 20.13
N ARG A 280 -4.22 -3.41 20.10
CA ARG A 280 -3.08 -4.30 19.76
C ARG A 280 -3.00 -5.51 20.71
N ASN A 281 -3.76 -5.48 21.81
CA ASN A 281 -3.95 -6.49 22.84
C ASN A 281 -5.45 -6.71 23.14
N THR A 282 -6.29 -7.04 22.15
CA THR A 282 -7.57 -7.69 22.52
C THR A 282 -7.25 -9.09 23.01
N SER A 283 -7.03 -9.21 24.32
CA SER A 283 -6.77 -10.46 25.00
C SER A 283 -8.05 -11.24 25.26
N LEU A 284 -8.13 -12.46 24.73
CA LEU A 284 -8.98 -13.51 25.31
C LEU A 284 -8.10 -14.25 26.34
N ASN A 285 -8.39 -14.12 27.64
CA ASN A 285 -7.58 -14.62 28.75
C ASN A 285 -7.94 -16.08 29.14
N SER A 286 -6.96 -16.98 29.11
CA SER A 286 -7.05 -18.32 29.71
C SER A 286 -5.94 -18.46 30.74
N PRO A 287 -6.28 -18.76 32.01
CA PRO A 287 -5.33 -18.82 33.13
C PRO A 287 -4.16 -19.81 32.96
N MET A 288 -4.25 -20.76 32.03
CA MET A 288 -3.28 -21.84 31.87
C MET A 288 -1.97 -21.41 31.16
N LEU A 289 -1.99 -20.30 30.40
CA LEU A 289 -0.84 -19.83 29.61
C LEU A 289 0.07 -18.84 30.37
N ALA A 290 -0.47 -18.14 31.37
CA ALA A 290 0.30 -17.22 32.22
C ALA A 290 1.37 -17.95 33.06
N ALA A 291 1.14 -19.22 33.41
CA ALA A 291 2.06 -20.03 34.22
C ALA A 291 3.33 -20.51 33.47
N ARG A 292 3.47 -20.24 32.16
CA ARG A 292 4.59 -20.75 31.33
C ARG A 292 5.55 -19.70 30.77
N GLY A 293 5.46 -18.43 31.21
CA GLY A 293 6.50 -17.42 30.92
C GLY A 293 6.51 -16.82 29.51
N TYR A 294 5.41 -16.92 28.75
CA TYR A 294 5.26 -16.33 27.42
C TYR A 294 4.30 -15.12 27.48
N PRO A 295 4.79 -13.87 27.54
CA PRO A 295 3.97 -12.71 27.93
C PRO A 295 2.96 -12.23 26.87
N ASN A 296 3.01 -12.70 25.62
CA ASN A 296 2.26 -12.08 24.51
C ASN A 296 1.49 -13.08 23.60
N MET A 297 0.78 -14.08 24.14
CA MET A 297 -0.12 -14.93 23.32
C MET A 297 -1.39 -15.40 24.07
N LEU A 298 -2.52 -15.47 23.34
CA LEU A 298 -3.89 -15.61 23.87
C LEU A 298 -4.49 -17.01 23.80
N ARG A 299 -5.37 -17.31 24.77
CA ARG A 299 -6.40 -18.37 24.76
C ARG A 299 -7.70 -17.81 25.38
N ASP A 300 -8.78 -17.82 24.61
CA ASP A 300 -10.17 -18.17 25.00
C ASP A 300 -10.94 -17.42 26.13
N ILE A 301 -12.09 -16.82 25.77
CA ILE A 301 -13.20 -16.47 26.68
C ILE A 301 -14.57 -16.85 26.07
N PHE A 302 -14.70 -18.02 25.44
CA PHE A 302 -15.99 -18.46 24.89
C PHE A 302 -16.57 -19.67 25.60
N VAL A 303 -16.83 -19.54 26.91
CA VAL A 303 -17.82 -20.37 27.59
C VAL A 303 -18.54 -19.53 28.64
N HIS A 304 -19.73 -19.01 28.29
CA HIS A 304 -20.94 -18.99 29.10
C HIS A 304 -21.93 -17.92 28.61
N LYS A 305 -22.93 -18.35 27.84
CA LYS A 305 -24.35 -18.13 28.14
C LYS A 305 -25.22 -18.94 27.18
N ASN A 306 -26.13 -19.70 27.77
CA ASN A 306 -27.20 -20.41 27.10
C ASN A 306 -27.94 -19.47 26.15
N PHE A 307 -27.99 -19.82 24.86
CA PHE A 307 -28.98 -19.28 23.93
C PHE A 307 -30.04 -20.36 23.74
N GLU A 308 -31.24 -20.11 24.25
CA GLU A 308 -32.43 -20.84 23.81
C GLU A 308 -32.71 -20.48 22.35
N PRO A 309 -33.03 -21.46 21.49
CA PRO A 309 -33.33 -21.19 20.09
C PRO A 309 -34.74 -20.64 19.96
N TYR A 310 -34.86 -19.35 19.61
CA TYR A 310 -36.03 -18.84 18.93
C TYR A 310 -35.98 -19.31 17.47
N LEU A 311 -36.59 -20.47 17.21
CA LEU A 311 -37.10 -20.81 15.90
C LEU A 311 -38.61 -21.02 16.03
N SER A 312 -39.35 -19.99 15.64
CA SER A 312 -40.77 -20.08 15.37
C SER A 312 -40.99 -20.70 13.99
N THR A 313 -41.56 -21.91 13.98
CA THR A 313 -42.66 -22.32 13.08
C THR A 313 -43.58 -23.21 13.88
#